data_AF-A0ABD0NIF3-F1
#
_entry.id   AF-A0ABD0NIF3-F1
#
_cell.length_a   1.000
_cell.length_b   1.000
_cell.length_c   1.000
_cell.angle_alpha   90.00
_cell.angle_beta   90.00
_cell.angle_gamma   90.00
#
_symmetry.space_group_name_H-M   'P 1'
#
loop_
_entity.id
_entity.type
_entity.pdbx_description
1 polymer ?
#
loop_
_entity_poly.entity_id
_entity_poly.type
_entity_poly.pdbx_seq_one_letter_code
_entity_poly.pdbx_strand_id
1 'polypeptide(L)'
;SGETKETIKVMTWYFHDILIANISRDQSEICTNDRCKDRFRDRLEPDLEKGSLTITNINITDSGPYELKITIRNSSFCITRVKRFNVTVF
;
A
#
# COMPACT_ATOMS: atom_id res chain seq x y z
N SER A 1 -20.03 3.64 29.57
CA SER A 1 -18.76 3.21 28.96
C SER A 1 -18.96 3.22 27.46
N GLY A 2 -18.43 4.22 26.75
CA GLY A 2 -18.59 4.30 25.31
C GLY A 2 -17.49 3.48 24.64
N GLU A 3 -17.84 2.32 24.09
CA GLU A 3 -16.93 1.61 23.18
C GLU A 3 -16.70 2.50 21.96
N THR A 4 -15.52 3.09 21.86
CA THR A 4 -15.04 3.67 20.60
C THR A 4 -14.97 2.54 19.59
N LYS A 5 -15.97 2.45 18.70
CA LYS A 5 -15.99 1.48 17.59
C LYS A 5 -14.75 1.69 16.73
N GLU A 6 -13.74 0.85 16.93
CA GLU A 6 -12.44 1.03 16.31
C GLU A 6 -12.57 0.92 14.78
N THR A 7 -12.14 1.97 14.09
CA THR A 7 -12.24 2.04 12.63
C THR A 7 -10.97 1.47 12.05
N ILE A 8 -11.09 0.38 11.30
CA ILE A 8 -9.96 -0.27 10.63
C ILE A 8 -9.69 0.50 9.35
N LYS A 9 -8.45 0.99 9.18
CA LYS A 9 -7.97 1.61 7.95
C LYS A 9 -6.83 0.77 7.38
N VAL A 10 -6.99 0.35 6.13
CA VAL A 10 -6.00 -0.45 5.39
C VAL A 10 -5.67 0.26 4.08
N MET A 11 -4.38 0.37 3.78
CA MET A 11 -3.82 1.00 2.59
C MET A 11 -3.02 -0.05 1.82
N THR A 12 -3.56 -0.46 0.68
CA THR A 12 -2.98 -1.51 -0.16
C THR A 12 -2.44 -0.89 -1.44
N TRP A 13 -1.15 -1.09 -1.67
CA TRP A 13 -0.40 -0.56 -2.80
C TRP A 13 -0.16 -1.65 -3.84
N TYR A 14 -0.37 -1.29 -5.11
CA TYR A 14 -0.15 -2.14 -6.25
C TYR A 14 0.73 -1.45 -7.28
N PHE A 15 1.51 -2.24 -8.00
CA PHE A 15 2.25 -1.84 -9.19
C PHE A 15 1.94 -2.84 -10.31
N HIS A 16 1.40 -2.37 -11.44
CA HIS A 16 0.90 -3.25 -12.51
C HIS A 16 0.01 -4.41 -11.99
N ASP A 17 -0.97 -4.08 -11.12
CA ASP A 17 -1.87 -5.03 -10.45
C ASP A 17 -1.19 -6.06 -9.53
N ILE A 18 0.13 -5.96 -9.32
CA ILE A 18 0.87 -6.78 -8.36
C ILE A 18 0.84 -6.08 -7.01
N LEU A 19 0.39 -6.79 -5.97
CA LEU A 19 0.45 -6.32 -4.58
C LEU A 19 1.92 -6.10 -4.18
N ILE A 20 2.26 -4.87 -3.80
CA ILE A 20 3.61 -4.52 -3.35
C ILE A 20 3.68 -4.24 -1.85
N ALA A 21 2.64 -3.63 -1.28
CA ALA A 21 2.56 -3.40 0.17
C ALA A 21 1.11 -3.38 0.65
N ASN A 22 0.92 -3.82 1.89
CA ASN A 22 -0.32 -3.70 2.64
C ASN A 22 0.02 -3.05 3.99
N ILE A 23 -0.59 -1.91 4.29
CA ILE A 23 -0.27 -1.07 5.44
C ILE A 23 -1.55 -0.84 6.24
N SER A 24 -1.54 -1.26 7.51
CA SER A 24 -2.57 -0.89 8.48
C SER A 24 -1.95 -0.12 9.65
N ARG A 25 -2.75 0.19 10.66
CA ARG A 25 -2.29 0.95 11.84
C ARG A 25 -1.12 0.27 12.57
N ASP A 26 -1.18 -1.05 12.70
CA ASP A 26 -0.30 -1.79 13.61
C ASP A 26 0.65 -2.74 12.88
N GLN A 27 0.45 -2.95 11.59
CA GLN A 27 1.25 -3.89 10.80
C GLN A 27 1.41 -3.42 9.36
N SER A 28 2.53 -3.82 8.77
CA SER A 28 2.72 -3.75 7.32
C SER A 28 3.23 -5.08 6.81
N GLU A 29 2.86 -5.39 5.57
CA GLU A 29 3.32 -6.56 4.84
C GLU A 29 3.77 -6.10 3.46
N ILE A 30 4.95 -6.53 3.02
CA ILE A 30 5.53 -6.15 1.73
C ILE A 30 5.83 -7.41 0.91
N CYS A 31 5.65 -7.31 -0.40
CA CYS A 31 6.04 -8.32 -1.39
C CYS A 31 5.79 -9.79 -0.97
N THR A 32 4.53 -10.20 -0.88
CA THR A 32 4.17 -11.59 -0.55
C THR A 32 4.41 -12.58 -1.69
N ASN A 33 4.45 -12.09 -2.94
CA ASN A 33 4.71 -12.89 -4.15
C ASN A 33 6.13 -12.69 -4.70
N ASP A 34 6.63 -13.69 -5.43
CA ASP A 34 8.00 -13.70 -5.96
C ASP A 34 8.26 -12.58 -6.97
N ARG A 35 7.26 -12.23 -7.79
CA ARG A 35 7.38 -11.12 -8.76
C ARG A 35 7.67 -9.78 -8.09
N CYS A 36 7.07 -9.52 -6.94
CA CYS A 36 7.35 -8.33 -6.16
C CYS A 36 8.74 -8.42 -5.52
N LYS A 37 9.08 -9.58 -4.93
CA LYS A 37 10.38 -9.79 -4.30
C LYS A 37 11.53 -9.62 -5.28
N ASP A 38 11.44 -10.17 -6.48
CA ASP A 38 12.49 -10.04 -7.50
C ASP A 38 12.75 -8.58 -7.88
N ARG A 39 11.73 -7.75 -7.78
CA ARG A 39 11.74 -6.38 -8.28
C ARG A 39 12.03 -5.33 -7.21
N PHE A 40 11.33 -5.42 -6.09
CA PHE A 40 11.31 -4.42 -5.02
C PHE A 40 11.93 -4.95 -3.72
N ARG A 41 12.67 -6.07 -3.77
CA ARG A 41 13.39 -6.59 -2.60
C ARG A 41 14.15 -5.48 -1.90
N ASP A 42 14.03 -5.42 -0.59
CA ASP A 42 14.83 -4.54 0.27
C ASP A 42 14.71 -3.04 -0.07
N ARG A 43 13.71 -2.65 -0.87
CA ARG A 43 13.51 -1.28 -1.36
C ARG A 43 12.17 -0.66 -0.95
N LEU A 44 11.29 -1.43 -0.31
CA LEU A 44 9.99 -0.96 0.14
C LEU A 44 10.06 -0.60 1.63
N GLU A 45 9.72 0.65 1.93
CA GLU A 45 9.71 1.20 3.29
C GLU A 45 8.29 1.73 3.61
N PRO A 46 7.43 0.91 4.24
CA PRO A 46 6.12 1.33 4.71
C PRO A 46 6.22 2.30 5.90
N ASP A 47 5.44 3.38 5.87
CA ASP A 47 5.23 4.29 7.00
C ASP A 47 3.86 3.99 7.63
N LEU A 48 3.86 3.35 8.80
CA LEU A 48 2.64 2.98 9.54
C LEU A 48 1.88 4.21 10.07
N GLU A 49 2.59 5.29 10.39
CA GLU A 49 2.01 6.50 10.97
C GLU A 49 1.21 7.27 9.92
N LYS A 50 1.80 7.45 8.73
CA LYS A 50 1.19 8.21 7.62
C LYS A 50 0.38 7.33 6.67
N GLY A 51 0.66 6.03 6.64
CA GLY A 51 0.11 5.11 5.65
C GLY A 51 0.70 5.29 4.24
N SER A 52 1.89 5.88 4.14
CA SER A 52 2.63 6.05 2.89
C SER A 52 3.57 4.88 2.63
N LEU A 53 3.94 4.70 1.37
CA LEU A 53 4.96 3.75 0.94
C LEU A 53 6.10 4.52 0.28
N THR A 54 7.31 4.36 0.80
CA THR A 54 8.52 4.84 0.16
C THR A 54 9.14 3.69 -0.64
N ILE A 55 9.57 3.97 -1.87
CA ILE A 55 10.34 3.05 -2.70
C ILE A 55 11.73 3.66 -2.88
N THR A 56 12.74 3.06 -2.28
CA THR A 56 14.12 3.52 -2.37
C THR A 56 14.81 2.98 -3.63
N ASN A 57 15.90 3.64 -4.03
CA ASN A 57 16.73 3.26 -5.19
C ASN A 57 15.90 3.00 -6.45
N ILE A 58 15.04 3.98 -6.80
CA ILE A 58 14.12 3.86 -7.94
C ILE A 58 14.90 3.82 -9.27
N ASN A 59 14.49 2.93 -10.18
CA ASN A 59 15.09 2.81 -11.51
C ASN A 59 14.06 3.11 -12.61
N ILE A 60 14.51 3.36 -13.84
CA ILE A 60 13.65 3.60 -15.01
C ILE A 60 12.62 2.49 -15.20
N THR A 61 12.98 1.25 -14.84
CA THR A 61 12.12 0.09 -14.93
C THR A 61 10.88 0.25 -14.04
N ASP A 62 10.99 0.94 -12.90
CA ASP A 62 9.93 1.20 -11.90
C ASP A 62 8.91 2.25 -12.31
N SER A 63 9.07 2.79 -13.51
CA SER A 63 8.00 3.51 -14.21
C SER A 63 6.80 2.59 -14.45
N GLY A 64 5.61 3.17 -14.40
CA GLY A 64 4.36 2.50 -14.71
C GLY A 64 3.22 2.86 -13.77
N PRO A 65 2.07 2.17 -13.92
CA PRO A 65 0.89 2.39 -13.10
C PRO A 65 1.08 1.87 -11.69
N TYR A 66 0.77 2.75 -10.75
CA TYR A 66 0.60 2.45 -9.34
C TYR A 66 -0.85 2.67 -8.94
N GLU A 67 -1.33 1.83 -8.04
CA GLU A 67 -2.67 1.95 -7.47
C GLU A 67 -2.61 1.87 -5.93
N LEU A 68 -3.29 2.81 -5.28
CA LEU A 68 -3.53 2.82 -3.85
C LEU A 68 -5.02 2.55 -3.59
N LYS A 69 -5.32 1.44 -2.94
CA LYS A 69 -6.64 1.14 -2.37
C LYS A 69 -6.66 1.47 -0.89
N ILE A 70 -7.57 2.34 -0.47
CA ILE A 70 -7.80 2.70 0.93
C ILE A 70 -9.14 2.12 1.35
N THR A 71 -9.11 1.13 2.24
CA THR A 71 -10.32 0.51 2.81
C THR A 71 -10.51 1.00 4.24
N ILE A 72 -11.68 1.58 4.52
CA ILE A 72 -12.08 2.05 5.84
C ILE A 72 -13.30 1.24 6.25
N ARG A 73 -13.20 0.50 7.35
CA ARG A 73 -14.24 -0.40 7.81
C ARG A 73 -14.53 -0.21 9.30
N ASN A 74 -15.81 -0.27 9.63
CA ASN A 74 -16.32 -0.45 10.98
C ASN A 74 -17.36 -1.59 10.97
N SER A 75 -17.93 -1.92 12.11
CA SER A 75 -19.07 -2.83 12.30
C SER A 75 -20.26 -2.55 11.38
N SER A 76 -20.52 -1.28 11.02
CA SER A 76 -21.72 -0.88 10.28
C SER A 76 -21.48 -0.49 8.82
N PHE A 77 -20.23 -0.28 8.39
CA PHE A 77 -19.93 0.14 7.03
C PHE A 77 -18.56 -0.33 6.56
N CYS A 78 -18.41 -0.45 5.24
CA CYS A 78 -17.14 -0.64 4.55
C CYS A 78 -17.09 0.31 3.36
N ILE A 79 -16.06 1.15 3.30
CA ILE A 79 -15.84 2.10 2.21
C ILE A 79 -14.46 1.82 1.61
N THR A 80 -14.39 1.71 0.30
CA THR A 80 -13.13 1.58 -0.44
C THR A 80 -12.95 2.79 -1.36
N ARG A 81 -11.78 3.42 -1.29
CA ARG A 81 -11.33 4.47 -2.22
C ARG A 81 -10.14 3.97 -3.01
N VAL A 82 -10.11 4.28 -4.30
CA VAL A 82 -9.01 3.90 -5.18
C VAL A 82 -8.38 5.15 -5.77
N LYS A 83 -7.06 5.24 -5.72
CA LYS A 83 -6.26 6.26 -6.40
C LYS A 83 -5.29 5.56 -7.35
N ARG A 84 -5.23 6.03 -8.59
CA ARG A 84 -4.32 5.53 -9.61
C ARG A 84 -3.45 6.67 -10.09
N PHE A 85 -2.17 6.39 -10.29
CA PHE A 85 -1.22 7.35 -10.85
C PHE A 85 -0.18 6.60 -11.67
N ASN A 86 0.25 7.22 -12.76
CA ASN A 86 1.33 6.70 -13.60
C ASN A 86 2.62 7.41 -13.20
N VAL A 87 3.64 6.66 -12.81
CA VAL A 87 4.95 7.20 -12.43
C VAL A 87 5.89 7.04 -13.62
N THR A 88 6.70 8.05 -13.89
CA THR A 88 7.76 8.00 -14.91
C THR A 88 9.05 8.47 -14.28
N VAL A 89 10.08 7.63 -14.41
CA VAL A 89 11.43 7.84 -13.89
C VAL A 89 12.35 8.00 -15.10
N PHE A 90 13.23 9.01 -15.05
CA PHE A 90 14.16 9.36 -16.12
C PHE A 90 15.60 9.24 -15.63
#